data_AF-X0Y428-F1
#
_entry.id   AF-X0Y428-F1
#
_cell.length_a   1.000
_cell.length_b   1.000
_cell.length_c   1.000
_cell.angle_alpha   90.00
_cell.angle_beta   90.00
_cell.angle_gamma   90.00
#
_symmetry.space_group_name_H-M   'P 1'
#
loop_
_entity.id
_entity.type
_entity.pdbx_description
1 polymer ?
#
loop_
_entity_poly.entity_id
_entity_poly.type
_entity_poly.pdbx_seq_one_letter_code
_entity_poly.pdbx_strand_id
1 'polypeptide(L)' 'MRKLVPVAIAYDFDGTLAPGNMQEHSFIPKIGMTAKQFWNMAEQL' A
#
# COMPACT_ATOMS: atom_id res chain seq x y z
N MET A 1 -18.15 37.69 6.45
CA MET A 1 -17.22 36.54 6.34
C MET A 1 -17.67 35.64 5.21
N ARG A 2 -16.75 35.18 4.35
CA ARG A 2 -17.07 34.30 3.23
C ARG A 2 -17.22 32.87 3.77
N LYS A 3 -18.34 32.20 3.46
CA LYS A 3 -18.58 30.82 3.93
C LYS A 3 -17.70 29.87 3.12
N LEU A 4 -16.82 29.13 3.79
CA LEU A 4 -15.95 28.15 3.14
C LEU A 4 -16.75 26.91 2.73
N VAL A 5 -16.35 26.30 1.63
CA VAL A 5 -16.92 25.04 1.15
C VAL A 5 -16.19 23.89 1.86
N PRO A 6 -16.91 22.98 2.54
CA PRO A 6 -16.30 21.77 3.09
C PRO A 6 -15.77 20.89 1.95
N VAL A 7 -14.53 20.42 2.08
CA VAL A 7 -13.87 19.54 1.11
C VAL A 7 -13.29 18.35 1.85
N ALA A 8 -13.47 17.16 1.28
CA ALA A 8 -12.78 15.94 1.69
C ALA A 8 -11.83 15.52 0.56
N ILE A 9 -10.64 15.06 0.95
CA ILE A 9 -9.64 14.52 0.04
C ILE A 9 -9.34 13.09 0.49
N ALA A 10 -9.38 12.15 -0.45
CA ALA A 10 -9.04 10.76 -0.22
C ALA A 10 -7.87 10.37 -1.12
N TYR A 11 -6.87 9.71 -0.55
CA TYR A 11 -5.71 9.18 -1.24
C TYR A 11 -5.58 7.69 -0.93
N ASP A 12 -5.10 6.94 -1.91
CA ASP A 12 -4.62 5.59 -1.68
C ASP A 12 -3.36 5.61 -0.79
N PHE A 13 -3.02 4.50 -0.17
CA PHE A 13 -1.83 4.40 0.66
C PHE A 13 -0.62 3.92 -0.16
N ASP A 14 -0.68 2.70 -0.69
CA ASP A 14 0.42 2.08 -1.42
C ASP A 14 0.66 2.81 -2.75
N GLY A 15 1.88 3.32 -2.96
CA GLY A 15 2.23 4.06 -4.18
C GLY A 15 1.76 5.52 -4.23
N THR A 16 0.98 5.99 -3.25
CA THR A 16 0.59 7.41 -3.13
C THR A 16 1.14 8.06 -1.85
N LEU A 17 0.83 7.51 -0.67
CA LEU A 17 1.35 7.99 0.61
C LEU A 17 2.61 7.23 1.04
N ALA A 18 2.78 5.99 0.56
CA ALA A 18 3.96 5.16 0.78
C ALA A 18 4.73 4.92 -0.54
N PRO A 19 6.08 4.82 -0.50
CA PRO A 19 6.90 4.62 -1.70
C PRO A 19 6.75 3.24 -2.36
N GLY A 20 6.07 2.28 -1.71
CA GLY A 20 5.85 0.93 -2.20
C GLY A 20 4.81 0.19 -1.37
N ASN A 21 4.63 -1.11 -1.66
CA ASN A 21 3.63 -1.95 -1.01
C ASN A 21 3.95 -2.20 0.47
N MET A 22 2.99 -1.96 1.36
CA MET A 22 3.14 -2.20 2.80
C MET A 22 3.56 -3.64 3.16
N GLN A 23 3.13 -4.64 2.39
CA GLN A 23 3.42 -6.05 2.64
C GLN A 23 4.91 -6.35 2.48
N GLU A 24 5.62 -5.62 1.61
CA GLU A 24 7.05 -5.79 1.34
C GLU A 24 7.93 -5.36 2.52
N HIS A 25 7.45 -4.41 3.33
CA HIS A 25 8.22 -3.87 4.45
C HIS A 25 8.10 -4.68 5.74
N SER A 26 6.95 -5.29 6.01
CA SER A 26 6.67 -5.85 7.33
C SER A 26 6.17 -7.29 7.34
N PHE A 27 5.47 -7.73 6.30
CA PHE A 27 4.82 -9.03 6.26
C PHE A 27 5.67 -10.07 5.55
N ILE A 28 6.08 -9.77 4.31
CA ILE A 28 6.90 -10.66 3.47
C ILE A 28 8.23 -11.03 4.15
N PRO A 29 8.95 -10.11 4.81
CA PRO A 29 10.15 -10.46 5.56
C PRO A 29 9.88 -11.40 6.74
N LYS A 30 8.75 -11.24 7.44
CA LYS A 30 8.39 -12.06 8.62
C LYS A 30 8.09 -13.51 8.27
N ILE A 31 7.59 -13.77 7.07
CA ILE A 31 7.34 -15.13 6.56
C ILE A 31 8.58 -15.74 5.88
N GLY A 32 9.72 -15.03 5.88
CA GLY A 32 10.98 -15.54 5.34
C GLY A 32 11.02 -15.67 3.82
N MET A 33 10.18 -14.91 3.10
CA MET A 33 10.11 -14.93 1.64
C MET A 33 10.69 -13.66 1.04
N THR A 34 11.08 -13.73 -0.24
CA THR A 34 11.32 -12.52 -1.04
C THR A 34 10.01 -12.00 -1.63
N ALA A 35 9.92 -10.69 -1.91
CA ALA A 35 8.74 -10.08 -2.53
C ALA A 35 8.35 -10.79 -3.84
N LYS A 36 9.35 -11.11 -4.67
CA LYS A 36 9.13 -11.83 -5.94
C LYS A 36 8.51 -13.21 -5.73
N GLN A 37 8.98 -13.99 -4.76
CA GLN A 37 8.42 -15.31 -4.47
C GLN A 37 6.98 -15.20 -3.98
N PHE A 38 6.71 -14.22 -3.10
CA PHE A 38 5.38 -14.00 -2.56
C PHE A 38 4.37 -13.64 -3.66
N TRP A 39 4.70 -12.64 -4.49
CA TRP A 39 3.81 -12.18 -5.56
C TRP A 39 3.57 -13.26 -6.63
N ASN A 40 4.61 -14.00 -7.04
CA ASN A 40 4.44 -15.12 -7.95
C ASN A 40 3.49 -16.21 -7.42
N MET A 41 3.48 -16.45 -6.10
CA MET A 41 2.57 -17.42 -5.49
C MET A 41 1.14 -16.87 -5.41
N ALA A 42 1.00 -15.58 -5.06
CA ALA A 42 -0.31 -14.91 -4.98
C ALA A 42 -1.02 -14.87 -6.33
N GLU A 43 -0.28 -14.70 -7.43
CA GLU A 43 -0.81 -14.70 -8.80
C GLU A 43 -1.23 -16.09 -9.31
N GLN A 44 -0.79 -17.17 -8.65
CA GLN A 44 -1.11 -18.55 -9.03
C GLN A 44 -2.33 -19.13 -8.27
N LEU A 45 -2.97 -18.33 -7.41
CA LEU A 45 -4.17 -18.67 -6.64
C LEU A 45 -5.42 -18.03 -7.27
#